data_AF-A0A645ITG1-F1
#
_entry.id   AF-A0A645ITG1-F1
#
_cell.length_a   1.000
_cell.length_b   1.000
_cell.length_c   1.000
_cell.angle_alpha   90.00
_cell.angle_beta   90.00
_cell.angle_gamma   90.00
#
_symmetry.space_group_name_H-M   'P 1'
#
loop_
_entity.id
_entity.type
_entity.pdbx_description
1 polymer ?
#
loop_
_entity_poly.entity_id
_entity_poly.type
_entity_poly.pdbx_seq_one_letter_code
_entity_poly.pdbx_strand_id
1 'polypeptide(L)'
;MSLVMDELEDCISAPSDVETVIEQQEMVRIIGEFLDALPVTERRVFLRRYWYMDSIADIASDFDFTESKTASMLHRIRSKLREKLESEDYL
;
A
#
# COMPACT_ATOMS: atom_id res chain seq x y z
N MET A 1 20.56 16.87 9.06
CA MET A 1 19.18 17.37 8.96
C MET A 1 18.34 16.47 9.86
N SER A 2 18.30 16.81 11.15
CA SER A 2 17.95 15.94 12.27
C SER A 2 16.88 16.60 13.15
N LEU A 3 15.79 17.05 12.54
CA LEU A 3 14.66 17.64 13.27
C LEU A 3 13.31 16.93 13.01
N VAL A 4 13.28 15.93 12.12
CA VAL A 4 12.04 15.19 11.82
C VAL A 4 11.74 14.15 12.90
N MET A 5 12.77 13.54 13.51
CA MET A 5 12.60 12.58 14.61
C MET A 5 12.09 13.25 15.89
N ASP A 6 12.59 14.43 16.22
CA ASP A 6 12.26 15.12 17.48
C ASP A 6 10.84 15.73 17.45
N GLU A 7 10.30 16.13 16.29
CA GLU A 7 8.87 16.50 16.15
C GLU A 7 7.93 15.28 16.23
N LEU A 8 8.42 14.08 15.88
CA LEU A 8 7.65 12.84 15.92
C LEU A 8 7.65 12.18 17.30
N GLU A 9 8.64 12.46 18.15
CA GLU A 9 8.76 11.87 19.50
C GLU A 9 7.65 12.35 20.45
N ASP A 10 7.21 13.61 20.33
CA ASP A 10 6.07 14.16 21.08
C ASP A 10 4.69 13.61 20.61
N CYS A 11 4.65 12.89 19.48
CA CYS A 11 3.47 12.15 19.03
C CYS A 11 3.43 10.69 19.51
N ILE A 12 4.53 10.15 20.09
CA ILE A 12 4.66 8.73 20.45
C ILE A 12 4.47 8.50 21.97
N SER A 13 3.63 9.33 22.59
CA SER A 13 2.96 8.97 23.85
C SER A 13 1.51 9.40 23.81
N ALA A 14 0.70 8.63 23.09
CA ALA A 14 -0.70 8.47 23.42
C ALA A 14 -0.86 7.08 24.05
N PRO A 15 -1.71 6.90 25.07
CA PRO A 15 -2.23 5.59 25.38
C PRO A 15 -2.93 5.12 24.10
N SER A 16 -2.29 4.29 23.30
CA SER A 16 -2.98 3.69 22.16
C SER A 16 -4.07 2.84 22.77
N ASP A 17 -5.32 3.25 22.57
CA ASP A 17 -6.46 2.41 22.90
C ASP A 17 -6.18 1.03 22.31
N VAL A 18 -6.40 -0.02 23.10
CA VAL A 18 -6.14 -1.39 22.66
C VAL A 18 -6.86 -1.65 21.33
N GLU A 19 -8.03 -1.04 21.17
CA GLU A 19 -8.83 -1.02 19.94
C GLU A 19 -8.04 -0.47 18.73
N THR A 20 -7.38 0.69 18.85
CA THR A 20 -6.59 1.29 17.76
C THR A 20 -5.39 0.44 17.34
N VAL A 21 -4.73 -0.25 18.27
CA VAL A 21 -3.63 -1.17 17.94
C VAL A 21 -4.14 -2.39 17.20
N ILE A 22 -5.30 -2.92 17.62
CA ILE A 22 -5.94 -4.07 16.98
C ILE A 22 -6.38 -3.71 15.56
N GLU A 23 -7.01 -2.55 15.35
CA GLU A 23 -7.41 -2.04 14.03
C GLU A 23 -6.22 -1.90 13.09
N GLN A 24 -5.10 -1.34 13.57
CA GLN A 24 -3.88 -1.22 12.76
C GLN A 24 -3.30 -2.58 12.37
N GLN A 25 -3.27 -3.54 13.31
CA GLN A 25 -2.77 -4.88 13.05
C GLN A 25 -3.64 -5.62 12.02
N GLU A 26 -4.95 -5.46 12.09
CA GLU A 26 -5.88 -6.06 11.16
C GLU A 26 -5.81 -5.42 9.76
N MET A 27 -5.65 -4.09 9.68
CA MET A 27 -5.40 -3.43 8.40
C MET A 27 -4.10 -3.92 7.74
N VAL A 28 -3.02 -4.08 8.52
CA VAL A 28 -1.76 -4.67 8.04
C VAL A 28 -1.97 -6.10 7.57
N ARG A 29 -2.76 -6.91 8.29
CA ARG A 29 -3.11 -8.28 7.90
C ARG A 29 -3.84 -8.31 6.56
N ILE A 30 -4.89 -7.50 6.39
CA ILE A 30 -5.70 -7.46 5.17
C ILE A 30 -4.87 -7.03 3.96
N ILE A 31 -4.04 -6.00 4.11
CA ILE A 31 -3.15 -5.54 3.03
C ILE A 31 -2.10 -6.61 2.71
N GLY A 32 -1.53 -7.25 3.74
CA GLY A 32 -0.58 -8.35 3.56
C GLY A 32 -1.17 -9.51 2.76
N GLU A 33 -2.34 -10.00 3.18
CA GLU A 33 -3.07 -11.07 2.48
C GLU A 33 -3.43 -10.68 1.04
N PHE A 34 -3.87 -9.43 0.84
CA PHE A 34 -4.15 -8.92 -0.50
C PHE A 34 -2.91 -8.95 -1.39
N LEU A 35 -1.77 -8.45 -0.89
CA LEU A 35 -0.52 -8.44 -1.64
C LEU A 35 -0.05 -9.85 -1.96
N ASP A 36 -0.16 -10.80 -1.04
CA ASP A 36 0.24 -12.19 -1.24
C ASP A 36 -0.63 -12.95 -2.24
N ALA A 37 -1.89 -12.55 -2.38
CA ALA A 37 -2.80 -13.11 -3.39
C ALA A 37 -2.54 -12.59 -4.82
N LEU A 38 -1.79 -11.48 -4.98
CA LEU A 38 -1.51 -10.93 -6.31
C LEU A 38 -0.48 -11.77 -7.07
N PRO A 39 -0.63 -11.91 -8.41
CA PRO A 39 0.45 -12.40 -9.26
C PRO A 39 1.75 -11.61 -9.02
N VAL A 40 2.90 -12.29 -9.06
CA VAL A 40 4.21 -11.70 -8.71
C VAL A 40 4.47 -10.37 -9.42
N THR A 41 4.13 -10.27 -10.70
CA THR A 41 4.28 -9.04 -11.49
C THR A 41 3.36 -7.93 -11.00
N GLU A 42 2.08 -8.22 -10.74
CA GLU A 42 1.11 -7.24 -10.23
C GLU A 42 1.52 -6.73 -8.85
N ARG A 43 1.96 -7.63 -7.95
CA ARG A 43 2.49 -7.28 -6.63
C ARG A 43 3.68 -6.34 -6.74
N ARG A 44 4.66 -6.65 -7.60
CA ARG A 44 5.84 -5.79 -7.77
C ARG A 44 5.49 -4.43 -8.36
N VAL A 45 4.61 -4.37 -9.37
CA VAL A 45 4.13 -3.10 -9.94
C VAL A 45 3.42 -2.26 -8.88
N PHE A 46 2.58 -2.88 -8.04
CA PHE A 46 1.89 -2.19 -6.95
C PHE A 46 2.87 -1.66 -5.89
N LEU A 47 3.82 -2.49 -5.43
CA LEU A 47 4.84 -2.09 -4.46
C LEU A 47 5.75 -0.97 -5.00
N ARG A 48 6.20 -1.07 -6.25
CA ARG A 48 6.99 0.00 -6.90
C ARG A 48 6.22 1.32 -6.87
N ARG A 49 4.92 1.27 -7.20
CA ARG A 49 4.08 2.48 -7.22
C ARG A 49 3.83 3.08 -5.84
N TYR A 50 3.49 2.26 -4.84
CA TYR A 50 2.97 2.74 -3.55
C TYR A 50 3.97 2.70 -2.40
N TRP A 51 5.00 1.84 -2.48
CA TRP A 51 6.03 1.71 -1.45
C TRP A 51 7.33 2.41 -1.84
N TYR A 52 7.76 2.24 -3.10
CA TYR A 52 8.98 2.88 -3.62
C TYR A 52 8.72 4.22 -4.31
N MET A 53 7.45 4.60 -4.48
CA MET A 53 7.02 5.86 -5.09
C MET A 53 7.50 6.07 -6.54
N ASP A 54 7.82 4.99 -7.26
CA ASP A 54 8.26 5.08 -8.66
C ASP A 54 7.16 5.66 -9.56
N SER A 55 7.57 6.33 -10.64
CA SER A 55 6.65 6.85 -11.65
C SER A 55 6.07 5.72 -12.51
N ILE A 56 4.94 5.97 -13.18
CA ILE A 56 4.37 5.00 -14.13
C ILE A 56 5.35 4.73 -15.29
N ALA A 57 6.10 5.74 -15.72
CA ALA A 57 7.10 5.62 -16.78
C ALA A 57 8.26 4.71 -16.37
N ASP A 58 8.81 4.88 -15.16
CA ASP A 58 9.92 4.06 -14.65
C ASP A 58 9.47 2.60 -14.47
N ILE A 59 8.26 2.39 -13.96
CA ILE A 59 7.69 1.05 -13.82
C ILE A 59 7.42 0.43 -15.20
N ALA A 60 6.91 1.20 -16.16
CA ALA A 60 6.66 0.71 -17.51
C ALA A 60 7.97 0.28 -18.19
N SER A 61 9.01 1.11 -18.08
CA SER A 61 10.35 0.80 -18.59
C SER A 61 10.92 -0.49 -18.00
N ASP A 62 10.91 -0.62 -16.67
CA ASP A 62 11.56 -1.75 -15.98
C ASP A 62 10.85 -3.10 -16.20
N PHE A 63 9.56 -3.07 -16.58
CA PHE A 63 8.75 -4.25 -16.85
C PHE A 63 8.51 -4.50 -18.34
N ASP A 64 9.10 -3.70 -19.23
CA ASP A 64 8.86 -3.73 -20.70
C ASP A 64 7.37 -3.61 -21.06
N PHE A 65 6.67 -2.72 -20.35
CA PHE A 65 5.25 -2.40 -20.55
C PHE A 65 5.08 -1.03 -21.19
N THR A 66 3.89 -0.78 -21.73
CA THR A 66 3.47 0.59 -22.02
C THR A 66 2.96 1.26 -20.75
N GLU A 67 3.08 2.58 -20.65
CA GLU A 67 2.51 3.36 -19.54
C GLU A 67 1.00 3.10 -19.38
N SER A 68 0.27 3.00 -20.50
CA SER A 68 -1.16 2.66 -20.48
C SER A 68 -1.42 1.30 -19.87
N LYS A 69 -0.63 0.27 -20.19
CA LYS A 69 -0.76 -1.07 -19.60
C LYS A 69 -0.50 -1.02 -18.10
N THR A 70 0.54 -0.31 -17.66
CA THR A 70 0.87 -0.12 -16.25
C THR A 70 -0.24 0.62 -15.50
N ALA A 71 -0.77 1.71 -16.06
CA ALA A 71 -1.87 2.48 -15.48
C ALA A 71 -3.15 1.64 -15.35
N SER A 72 -3.52 0.88 -16.40
CA SER A 72 -4.68 -0.02 -16.36
C SER A 72 -4.49 -1.18 -15.36
N MET A 73 -3.28 -1.71 -15.25
CA MET A 73 -2.95 -2.73 -14.24
C MET A 73 -3.14 -2.18 -12.82
N LEU A 74 -2.53 -1.03 -12.51
CA LEU A 74 -2.67 -0.37 -11.22
C LEU A 74 -4.13 -0.02 -10.90
N HIS A 75 -4.90 0.42 -11.88
CA HIS A 75 -6.34 0.67 -11.72
C HIS A 75 -7.07 -0.60 -11.28
N ARG A 76 -6.89 -1.72 -11.99
CA ARG A 76 -7.55 -2.99 -11.65
C ARG A 76 -7.13 -3.49 -10.27
N ILE A 77 -5.85 -3.37 -9.91
CA ILE A 77 -5.37 -3.78 -8.58
C ILE A 77 -6.02 -2.91 -7.48
N ARG A 78 -6.10 -1.59 -7.67
CA ARG A 78 -6.79 -0.69 -6.73
C ARG A 78 -8.28 -1.04 -6.55
N SER A 79 -8.98 -1.37 -7.64
CA SER A 79 -10.38 -1.79 -7.56
C SER A 79 -10.53 -3.05 -6.71
N LYS A 80 -9.67 -4.06 -6.92
CA LYS A 80 -9.67 -5.28 -6.09
C LYS A 80 -9.35 -5.00 -4.62
N LEU A 81 -8.38 -4.12 -4.34
CA LEU A 81 -8.05 -3.73 -2.96
C LEU A 81 -9.24 -3.06 -2.28
N ARG A 82 -9.92 -2.15 -2.99
CA ARG A 82 -11.12 -1.47 -2.50
C ARG A 82 -12.22 -2.47 -2.16
N GLU A 83 -12.53 -3.39 -3.08
CA GLU A 83 -13.52 -4.45 -2.86
C GLU A 83 -13.17 -5.31 -1.63
N LYS A 84 -11.89 -5.65 -1.44
CA LYS A 84 -11.43 -6.41 -0.28
C LYS A 84 -11.61 -5.63 1.03
N LEU A 85 -11.29 -4.33 1.05
CA LEU A 85 -11.47 -3.48 2.23
C LEU A 85 -12.95 -3.26 2.56
N GLU A 86 -13.80 -3.03 1.55
CA GLU A 86 -15.26 -2.92 1.72
C GLU A 86 -15.86 -4.23 2.26
N SER A 87 -15.34 -5.40 1.84
CA SER A 87 -15.82 -6.70 2.34
C SER A 87 -15.43 -7.03 3.79
N GLU A 88 -14.44 -6.33 4.34
CA GLU A 88 -13.93 -6.53 5.70
C GLU A 88 -14.38 -5.37 6.63
N ASP A 89 -15.34 -4.53 6.20
CA ASP A 89 -15.86 -3.34 6.90
C ASP A 89 -14.81 -2.25 7.21
N TYR A 90 -13.73 -2.18 6.41
CA TYR A 90 -12.71 -1.14 6.51
C TYR A 90 -12.96 0.09 5.60
N LEU A 91 -14.00 0.03 4.74
CA LEU A 91 -14.42 1.10 3.82
C LEU A 91 -15.93 1.15 3.62
#